data_AF-A0A351KYY2-F1
#
_entry.id   AF-A0A351KYY2-F1
#
_cell.length_a   1.000
_cell.length_b   1.000
_cell.length_c   1.000
_cell.angle_alpha   90.00
_cell.angle_beta   90.00
_cell.angle_gamma   90.00
#
_symmetry.space_group_name_H-M   'P 1'
#
loop_
_entity.id
_entity.type
_entity.pdbx_description
1 polymer ?
#
loop_
_entity_poly.entity_id
_entity_poly.type
_entity_poly.pdbx_seq_one_letter_code
_entity_poly.pdbx_strand_id
1 'polypeptide(L)'
;MERRKKLLNQLSQTEVGADWGIIKAGYFRLLYGLPVELQIQLACFMMRRYLPIFEKREQYIRWPRIILDNVAQWVEENERCIPSCGRFEGPFDSAFRNSFDGLVAAYYYRDNQFVVTSACIYAFSSAINARRCNVWAADDPEAVEIRKKESDNPEVYLEPSRRVSNNLAAIAVTQREWQEVAKWLWQQEVWNYPDEVNLEEMEEYLDYWKANEMILIVPAFFEMAQQALIQRFAEREALTVEEIFSKYYAYRNFTQLELIRIWQEVTAILQLEPQKVRPQDRFDTELASLYLFPQKLADLDKYLAQKCQTTIQFSDEIKTIDDLIVLIAANQK
;
A
#
# COMPACT_ATOMS: atom_id res chain seq x y z
N MET A 1 -17.74 -18.83 -8.42
CA MET A 1 -18.92 -17.93 -8.59
C MET A 1 -19.63 -17.59 -7.27
N GLU A 2 -19.92 -18.52 -6.35
CA GLU A 2 -20.56 -18.18 -5.05
C GLU A 2 -19.73 -17.26 -4.13
N ARG A 3 -18.39 -17.31 -4.18
CA ARG A 3 -17.51 -16.53 -3.31
C ARG A 3 -17.79 -15.03 -3.38
N ARG A 4 -17.78 -14.45 -4.58
CA ARG A 4 -18.01 -13.01 -4.79
C ARG A 4 -19.39 -12.57 -4.32
N LYS A 5 -20.43 -13.37 -4.60
CA LYS A 5 -21.79 -13.06 -4.13
C LYS A 5 -21.88 -13.08 -2.61
N LYS A 6 -21.24 -14.05 -1.95
CA LYS A 6 -21.16 -14.12 -0.48
C LYS A 6 -20.39 -12.94 0.11
N LEU A 7 -19.23 -12.60 -0.45
CA LEU A 7 -18.42 -11.45 -0.02
C LEU A 7 -19.20 -10.14 -0.17
N LEU A 8 -19.87 -9.93 -1.32
CA LEU A 8 -20.66 -8.73 -1.56
C LEU A 8 -21.86 -8.62 -0.61
N ASN A 9 -22.54 -9.73 -0.31
CA ASN A 9 -23.58 -9.77 0.73
C ASN A 9 -23.04 -9.32 2.10
N GLN A 10 -21.89 -9.89 2.52
CA GLN A 10 -21.26 -9.53 3.79
C GLN A 10 -20.85 -8.06 3.83
N LEU A 11 -20.20 -7.56 2.78
CA LEU A 11 -19.78 -6.16 2.65
C LEU A 11 -20.97 -5.18 2.67
N SER A 12 -22.08 -5.54 2.03
CA SER A 12 -23.29 -4.70 2.00
C SER A 12 -23.96 -4.54 3.37
N GLN A 13 -23.69 -5.48 4.29
CA GLN A 13 -24.22 -5.50 5.65
C GLN A 13 -23.20 -5.01 6.69
N THR A 14 -21.95 -4.78 6.28
CA THR A 14 -20.89 -4.36 7.20
C THR A 14 -21.15 -2.92 7.64
N GLU A 15 -21.32 -2.72 8.94
CA GLU A 15 -21.38 -1.38 9.51
C GLU A 15 -20.04 -0.68 9.30
N VAL A 16 -20.09 0.54 8.77
CA VAL A 16 -18.88 1.33 8.54
C VAL A 16 -18.48 1.99 9.86
N GLY A 17 -17.68 1.27 10.63
CA GLY A 17 -17.03 1.79 11.83
C GLY A 17 -15.80 2.65 11.54
N ALA A 18 -15.01 2.92 12.59
CA ALA A 18 -13.77 3.68 12.47
C ALA A 18 -12.65 2.92 11.73
N ASP A 19 -12.67 1.58 11.76
CA ASP A 19 -11.68 0.74 11.08
C ASP A 19 -12.10 0.47 9.63
N TRP A 20 -11.52 1.27 8.75
CA TRP A 20 -11.74 1.21 7.32
C TRP A 20 -10.92 0.11 6.63
N GLY A 21 -9.90 -0.41 7.32
CA GLY A 21 -9.02 -1.45 6.78
C GLY A 21 -9.80 -2.71 6.46
N ILE A 22 -10.73 -3.09 7.34
CA ILE A 22 -11.59 -4.28 7.14
C ILE A 22 -12.42 -4.18 5.86
N ILE A 23 -13.02 -3.01 5.62
CA ILE A 23 -13.87 -2.78 4.43
C ILE A 23 -13.00 -2.82 3.17
N LYS A 24 -11.89 -2.09 3.13
CA LYS A 24 -10.95 -2.09 2.01
C LYS A 24 -10.43 -3.50 1.71
N ALA A 25 -10.09 -4.27 2.74
CA ALA A 25 -9.65 -5.67 2.60
C ALA A 25 -10.74 -6.57 2.02
N GLY A 26 -12.00 -6.40 2.45
CA GLY A 26 -13.12 -7.15 1.88
C GLY A 26 -13.34 -6.81 0.40
N TYR A 27 -13.28 -5.53 0.04
CA TYR A 27 -13.39 -5.12 -1.37
C TYR A 27 -12.18 -5.58 -2.20
N PHE A 28 -10.98 -5.65 -1.62
CA PHE A 28 -9.82 -6.25 -2.29
C PHE A 28 -10.11 -7.69 -2.70
N ARG A 29 -10.55 -8.54 -1.77
CA ARG A 29 -10.90 -9.95 -2.05
C ARG A 29 -12.03 -10.11 -3.07
N LEU A 30 -12.96 -9.15 -3.09
CA LEU A 30 -14.07 -9.15 -4.03
C LEU A 30 -13.63 -8.77 -5.45
N LEU A 31 -12.81 -7.71 -5.57
CA LEU A 31 -12.41 -7.12 -6.84
C LEU A 31 -11.23 -7.84 -7.49
N TYR A 32 -10.37 -8.50 -6.70
CA TYR A 32 -9.21 -9.21 -7.21
C TYR A 32 -9.62 -10.23 -8.29
N GLY A 33 -9.03 -10.09 -9.47
CA GLY A 33 -9.29 -10.94 -10.64
C GLY A 33 -10.55 -10.61 -11.41
N LEU A 34 -11.23 -9.51 -11.12
CA LEU A 34 -12.22 -8.93 -12.04
C LEU A 34 -11.51 -8.23 -13.20
N PRO A 35 -12.17 -8.08 -14.37
CA PRO A 35 -11.62 -7.35 -15.50
C PRO A 35 -11.17 -5.94 -15.11
N VAL A 36 -10.03 -5.51 -15.65
CA VAL A 36 -9.42 -4.21 -15.34
C VAL A 36 -10.40 -3.08 -15.60
N GLU A 37 -11.11 -3.13 -16.73
CA GLU A 37 -12.08 -2.12 -17.14
C GLU A 37 -13.21 -1.98 -16.12
N LEU A 38 -13.69 -3.09 -15.56
CA LEU A 38 -14.75 -3.09 -14.56
C LEU A 38 -14.30 -2.42 -13.25
N GLN A 39 -13.06 -2.71 -12.81
CA GLN A 39 -12.49 -2.10 -11.61
C GLN A 39 -12.27 -0.60 -11.78
N ILE A 40 -11.76 -0.18 -12.95
CA ILE A 40 -11.58 1.23 -13.30
C ILE A 40 -12.92 1.95 -13.41
N GLN A 41 -13.94 1.31 -13.98
CA GLN A 41 -15.30 1.87 -14.06
C GLN A 41 -15.90 2.10 -12.67
N LEU A 42 -15.69 1.19 -11.72
CA LEU A 42 -16.11 1.40 -10.34
C LEU A 42 -15.40 2.61 -9.71
N ALA A 43 -14.09 2.73 -9.91
CA ALA A 43 -13.32 3.88 -9.42
C ALA A 43 -13.86 5.19 -10.02
N CYS A 44 -14.07 5.24 -11.34
CA CYS A 44 -14.66 6.38 -12.04
C CYS A 44 -16.07 6.70 -11.54
N PHE A 45 -16.92 5.69 -11.31
CA PHE A 45 -18.26 5.86 -10.77
C PHE A 45 -18.22 6.61 -9.44
N MET A 46 -17.37 6.20 -8.50
CA MET A 46 -17.26 6.85 -7.19
C MET A 46 -16.65 8.24 -7.27
N MET A 47 -15.63 8.45 -8.11
CA MET A 47 -15.03 9.77 -8.32
C MET A 47 -16.01 10.76 -8.97
N ARG A 48 -16.82 10.32 -9.93
CA ARG A 48 -17.89 11.14 -10.55
C ARG A 48 -18.95 11.59 -9.55
N ARG A 49 -19.14 10.91 -8.43
CA ARG A 49 -20.06 11.35 -7.37
C ARG A 49 -19.55 12.55 -6.58
N TYR A 50 -18.24 12.78 -6.55
CA TYR A 50 -17.64 13.98 -5.95
C TYR A 50 -17.43 15.12 -6.96
N LEU A 51 -17.22 14.79 -8.23
CA LEU A 51 -16.90 15.74 -9.30
C LEU A 51 -17.81 17.00 -9.32
N PRO A 52 -19.15 16.92 -9.21
CA PRO A 52 -19.99 18.13 -9.22
C PRO A 52 -19.73 19.08 -8.04
N ILE A 53 -19.35 18.55 -6.87
CA ILE A 53 -19.02 19.37 -5.69
C ILE A 53 -17.71 20.11 -5.95
N PHE A 54 -16.73 19.40 -6.49
CA PHE A 54 -15.43 19.97 -6.86
C PHE A 54 -15.60 21.08 -7.93
N GLU A 55 -16.27 20.78 -9.04
CA GLU A 55 -16.44 21.72 -10.16
C GLU A 55 -17.25 22.97 -9.79
N LYS A 56 -18.18 22.86 -8.84
CA LYS A 56 -18.91 24.02 -8.33
C LYS A 56 -17.96 25.03 -7.67
N ARG A 57 -16.92 24.55 -6.99
CA ARG A 57 -15.91 25.39 -6.31
C ARG A 57 -14.79 25.81 -7.27
N GLU A 58 -14.26 24.85 -8.02
CA GLU A 58 -13.09 25.01 -8.88
C GLU A 58 -13.48 25.03 -10.37
N GLN A 59 -14.30 26.01 -10.76
CA GLN A 59 -14.96 26.06 -12.08
C GLN A 59 -13.99 26.12 -13.28
N TYR A 60 -12.75 26.54 -13.04
CA TYR A 60 -11.72 26.68 -14.07
C TYR A 60 -10.87 25.41 -14.25
N ILE A 61 -10.96 24.45 -13.33
CA ILE A 61 -10.18 23.23 -13.37
C ILE A 61 -10.98 22.15 -14.12
N ARG A 62 -10.50 21.75 -15.30
CA ARG A 62 -11.21 20.80 -16.18
C ARG A 62 -10.59 19.40 -16.24
N TRP A 63 -9.31 19.28 -15.89
CA TRP A 63 -8.59 18.00 -15.98
C TRP A 63 -9.28 16.83 -15.23
N PRO A 64 -9.94 17.00 -14.07
CA PRO A 64 -10.59 15.89 -13.38
C PRO A 64 -11.69 15.23 -14.23
N ARG A 65 -12.48 16.05 -14.93
CA ARG A 65 -13.50 15.57 -15.86
C ARG A 65 -12.87 14.90 -17.07
N ILE A 66 -11.85 15.51 -17.66
CA ILE A 66 -11.14 14.96 -18.83
C ILE A 66 -10.62 13.55 -18.52
N ILE A 67 -9.95 13.37 -17.37
CA ILE A 67 -9.47 12.05 -16.95
C ILE A 67 -10.63 11.08 -16.76
N LEU A 68 -11.71 11.49 -16.06
CA LEU A 68 -12.85 10.62 -15.80
C LEU A 68 -13.65 10.26 -17.05
N ASP A 69 -13.61 11.07 -18.10
CA ASP A 69 -14.29 10.80 -19.37
C ASP A 69 -13.49 9.79 -20.21
N ASN A 70 -12.15 9.84 -20.17
CA ASN A 70 -11.30 8.89 -20.88
C ASN A 70 -9.93 8.68 -20.18
N VAL A 71 -9.89 7.77 -19.21
CA VAL A 71 -8.66 7.44 -18.46
C VAL A 71 -7.57 6.90 -19.37
N ALA A 72 -7.97 6.08 -20.36
CA ALA A 72 -7.06 5.45 -21.30
C ALA A 72 -6.28 6.49 -22.11
N GLN A 73 -7.02 7.38 -22.77
CA GLN A 73 -6.42 8.47 -23.54
C GLN A 73 -5.54 9.37 -22.69
N TRP A 74 -5.99 9.72 -21.47
CA TRP A 74 -5.16 10.53 -20.58
C TRP A 74 -3.81 9.87 -20.31
N VAL A 75 -3.81 8.58 -19.96
CA VAL A 75 -2.58 7.85 -19.62
C VAL A 75 -1.69 7.64 -20.85
N GLU A 76 -2.25 7.48 -22.04
CA GLU A 76 -1.47 7.41 -23.28
C GLU A 76 -0.77 8.73 -23.60
N GLU A 77 -1.42 9.86 -23.33
CA GLU A 77 -0.89 11.20 -23.64
C GLU A 77 0.01 11.77 -22.52
N ASN A 78 -0.24 11.40 -21.26
CA ASN A 78 0.34 12.04 -20.08
C ASN A 78 0.97 11.06 -19.10
N GLU A 79 1.03 9.76 -19.43
CA GLU A 79 1.48 8.69 -18.54
C GLU A 79 0.72 8.72 -17.19
N ARG A 80 1.44 8.71 -16.06
CA ARG A 80 0.87 8.78 -14.72
C ARG A 80 0.72 10.20 -14.18
N CYS A 81 1.01 11.22 -14.99
CA CYS A 81 1.07 12.59 -14.50
C CYS A 81 -0.32 13.12 -14.16
N ILE A 82 -0.48 13.60 -12.92
CA ILE A 82 -1.65 14.35 -12.47
C ILE A 82 -1.26 15.83 -12.34
N PRO A 83 -1.98 16.76 -13.00
CA PRO A 83 -1.66 18.18 -12.92
C PRO A 83 -1.69 18.68 -11.48
N SER A 84 -0.74 19.57 -11.15
CA SER A 84 -0.69 20.27 -9.86
C SER A 84 -1.47 21.60 -9.88
N CYS A 85 -2.10 21.95 -11.00
CA CYS A 85 -2.85 23.20 -11.12
C CYS A 85 -4.16 23.15 -10.32
N GLY A 86 -4.36 24.15 -9.45
CA GLY A 86 -5.53 24.29 -8.61
C GLY A 86 -5.21 24.59 -7.15
N ARG A 87 -6.17 25.17 -6.42
CA ARG A 87 -6.06 25.37 -4.98
C ARG A 87 -6.57 24.13 -4.25
N PHE A 88 -5.74 23.09 -4.17
CA PHE A 88 -6.01 21.91 -3.33
C PHE A 88 -5.72 22.22 -1.85
N GLU A 89 -6.28 23.32 -1.34
CA GLU A 89 -5.96 23.90 -0.03
C GLU A 89 -6.75 23.25 1.12
N GLY A 90 -7.75 22.42 0.80
CA GLY A 90 -8.61 21.73 1.77
C GLY A 90 -8.31 20.23 1.90
N PRO A 91 -8.56 19.63 3.08
CA PRO A 91 -8.35 18.20 3.31
C PRO A 91 -9.22 17.29 2.41
N PHE A 92 -10.35 17.81 1.91
CA PHE A 92 -11.19 17.10 0.94
C PHE A 92 -10.67 17.20 -0.49
N ASP A 93 -10.01 18.30 -0.87
CA ASP A 93 -9.47 18.47 -2.22
C ASP A 93 -8.21 17.60 -2.38
N SER A 94 -7.33 17.54 -1.38
CA SER A 94 -6.19 16.62 -1.39
C SER A 94 -6.64 15.17 -1.51
N ALA A 95 -7.70 14.78 -0.78
CA ALA A 95 -8.27 13.44 -0.90
C ALA A 95 -8.83 13.16 -2.31
N PHE A 96 -9.49 14.14 -2.93
CA PHE A 96 -9.99 13.99 -4.29
C PHE A 96 -8.84 13.92 -5.31
N ARG A 97 -7.80 14.75 -5.17
CA ARG A 97 -6.61 14.69 -6.02
C ARG A 97 -5.94 13.32 -5.93
N ASN A 98 -5.72 12.81 -4.71
CA ASN A 98 -5.13 11.49 -4.49
C ASN A 98 -5.94 10.36 -5.15
N SER A 99 -7.27 10.53 -5.30
CA SER A 99 -8.06 9.53 -6.03
C SER A 99 -7.63 9.37 -7.50
N PHE A 100 -7.13 10.43 -8.13
CA PHE A 100 -6.60 10.38 -9.48
C PHE A 100 -5.25 9.67 -9.55
N ASP A 101 -4.38 9.81 -8.54
CA ASP A 101 -3.11 9.06 -8.48
C ASP A 101 -3.39 7.54 -8.52
N GLY A 102 -4.41 7.08 -7.78
CA GLY A 102 -4.85 5.68 -7.83
C GLY A 102 -5.47 5.29 -9.18
N LEU A 103 -6.32 6.14 -9.74
CA LEU A 103 -7.00 5.86 -11.01
C LEU A 103 -6.02 5.70 -12.18
N VAL A 104 -5.07 6.63 -12.33
CA VAL A 104 -4.08 6.57 -13.42
C VAL A 104 -3.07 5.45 -13.18
N ALA A 105 -2.71 5.16 -11.92
CA ALA A 105 -1.86 4.02 -11.60
C ALA A 105 -2.52 2.69 -11.98
N ALA A 106 -3.82 2.52 -11.71
CA ALA A 106 -4.55 1.31 -12.09
C ALA A 106 -4.52 1.06 -13.60
N TYR A 107 -4.71 2.10 -14.42
CA TYR A 107 -4.65 1.95 -15.88
C TYR A 107 -3.21 1.79 -16.41
N TYR A 108 -2.26 2.54 -15.86
CA TYR A 108 -0.86 2.49 -16.29
C TYR A 108 -0.25 1.11 -16.03
N TYR A 109 -0.53 0.51 -14.87
CA TYR A 109 -0.08 -0.83 -14.49
C TYR A 109 -1.16 -1.89 -14.67
N ARG A 110 -1.99 -1.77 -15.70
CA ARG A 110 -3.12 -2.67 -15.99
C ARG A 110 -2.75 -4.16 -16.10
N ASP A 111 -1.49 -4.46 -16.42
CA ASP A 111 -0.99 -5.83 -16.52
C ASP A 111 -0.63 -6.44 -15.15
N ASN A 112 -0.66 -5.66 -14.07
CA ASN A 112 -0.41 -6.12 -12.70
C ASN A 112 -1.71 -6.11 -11.88
N GLN A 113 -2.28 -7.29 -11.67
CA GLN A 113 -3.56 -7.47 -10.99
C GLN A 113 -3.60 -6.93 -9.55
N PHE A 114 -2.49 -7.04 -8.80
CA PHE A 114 -2.37 -6.46 -7.46
C PHE A 114 -2.47 -4.93 -7.52
N VAL A 115 -1.70 -4.29 -8.41
CA VAL A 115 -1.68 -2.83 -8.56
C VAL A 115 -3.04 -2.33 -9.03
N VAL A 116 -3.66 -2.98 -10.02
CA VAL A 116 -5.01 -2.61 -10.49
C VAL A 116 -6.00 -2.61 -9.33
N THR A 117 -6.04 -3.71 -8.57
CA THR A 117 -7.03 -3.89 -7.50
C THR A 117 -6.80 -2.89 -6.36
N SER A 118 -5.58 -2.82 -5.85
CA SER A 118 -5.22 -1.91 -4.75
C SER A 118 -5.39 -0.43 -5.15
N ALA A 119 -4.97 -0.04 -6.36
CA ALA A 119 -5.05 1.32 -6.84
C ALA A 119 -6.50 1.76 -7.13
N CYS A 120 -7.36 0.87 -7.66
CA CYS A 120 -8.78 1.17 -7.81
C CYS A 120 -9.47 1.39 -6.44
N ILE A 121 -9.16 0.55 -5.45
CA ILE A 121 -9.70 0.72 -4.08
C ILE A 121 -9.17 2.00 -3.45
N TYR A 122 -7.88 2.29 -3.61
CA TYR A 122 -7.30 3.57 -3.19
C TYR A 122 -8.03 4.75 -3.83
N ALA A 123 -8.30 4.69 -5.14
CA ALA A 123 -8.99 5.73 -5.89
C ALA A 123 -10.41 5.98 -5.34
N PHE A 124 -11.28 4.98 -5.33
CA PHE A 124 -12.64 5.21 -4.85
C PHE A 124 -12.71 5.49 -3.35
N SER A 125 -11.85 4.88 -2.51
CA SER A 125 -11.85 5.19 -1.07
C SER A 125 -11.36 6.61 -0.78
N SER A 126 -10.45 7.14 -1.61
CA SER A 126 -10.03 8.55 -1.55
C SER A 126 -11.15 9.49 -2.00
N ALA A 127 -11.96 9.12 -3.00
CA ALA A 127 -13.16 9.87 -3.38
C ALA A 127 -14.24 9.86 -2.27
N ILE A 128 -14.43 8.72 -1.59
CA ILE A 128 -15.29 8.63 -0.39
C ILE A 128 -14.75 9.52 0.72
N ASN A 129 -13.42 9.51 0.94
CA ASN A 129 -12.75 10.38 1.91
C ASN A 129 -12.96 11.87 1.59
N ALA A 130 -12.90 12.27 0.31
CA ALA A 130 -13.19 13.62 -0.11
C ALA A 130 -14.64 14.03 0.22
N ARG A 131 -15.62 13.13 0.01
CA ARG A 131 -17.02 13.36 0.40
C ARG A 131 -17.21 13.54 1.89
N ARG A 132 -16.64 12.63 2.71
CA ARG A 132 -16.79 12.74 4.17
C ARG A 132 -16.11 14.01 4.71
N CYS A 133 -14.93 14.36 4.19
CA CYS A 133 -14.20 15.55 4.63
C CYS A 133 -14.94 16.83 4.23
N ASN A 134 -15.62 16.84 3.08
CA ASN A 134 -16.47 17.95 2.67
C ASN A 134 -17.67 18.16 3.61
N VAL A 135 -18.30 17.07 4.05
CA VAL A 135 -19.42 17.15 5.00
C VAL A 135 -18.95 17.56 6.39
N TRP A 136 -17.86 16.98 6.88
CA TRP A 136 -17.21 17.42 8.12
C TRP A 136 -16.86 18.91 8.09
N ALA A 137 -16.32 19.41 6.97
CA ALA A 137 -15.99 20.83 6.84
C ALA A 137 -17.20 21.76 6.87
N ALA A 138 -18.38 21.29 6.45
CA ALA A 138 -19.63 22.04 6.56
C ALA A 138 -20.23 21.96 7.97
N ASP A 139 -20.01 20.86 8.68
CA ASP A 139 -20.53 20.60 10.03
C ASP A 139 -19.69 21.27 11.13
N ASP A 140 -18.36 21.25 10.99
CA ASP A 140 -17.41 21.85 11.94
C ASP A 140 -16.34 22.68 11.20
N PRO A 141 -16.69 23.89 10.73
CA PRO A 141 -15.76 24.77 10.01
C PRO A 141 -14.59 25.26 10.88
N GLU A 142 -14.78 25.38 12.21
CA GLU A 142 -13.70 25.78 13.12
C GLU A 142 -12.63 24.68 13.23
N ALA A 143 -13.03 23.40 13.30
CA ALA A 143 -12.07 22.29 13.29
C ALA A 143 -11.25 22.23 11.99
N VAL A 144 -11.81 22.66 10.85
CA VAL A 144 -11.06 22.79 9.60
C VAL A 144 -9.98 23.86 9.72
N GLU A 145 -10.31 25.02 10.28
CA GLU A 145 -9.33 26.10 10.48
C GLU A 145 -8.24 25.71 11.49
N ILE A 146 -8.60 24.99 12.56
CA ILE A 146 -7.62 24.43 13.51
C ILE A 146 -6.69 23.45 12.79
N ARG A 147 -7.23 22.54 11.96
CA ARG A 147 -6.43 21.55 11.21
C ARG A 147 -5.48 22.21 10.20
N LYS A 148 -5.90 23.30 9.55
CA LYS A 148 -5.00 24.08 8.68
C LYS A 148 -3.84 24.63 9.50
N LYS A 149 -4.12 25.23 10.66
CA LYS A 149 -3.10 25.77 11.56
C LYS A 149 -2.18 24.69 12.16
N GLU A 150 -2.70 23.50 12.47
CA GLU A 150 -1.89 22.34 12.93
C GLU A 150 -0.81 21.96 11.91
N SER A 151 -1.11 22.11 10.61
CA SER A 151 -0.14 21.83 9.54
C SER A 151 1.01 22.85 9.53
N ASP A 152 0.75 24.09 9.94
CA ASP A 152 1.75 25.17 10.01
C ASP A 152 2.44 25.25 11.39
N ASN A 153 1.75 24.80 12.45
CA ASN A 153 2.23 24.82 13.83
C ASN A 153 1.79 23.55 14.58
N PRO A 154 2.69 22.58 14.83
CA PRO A 154 2.40 21.35 15.55
C PRO A 154 1.91 21.52 16.99
N GLU A 155 2.05 22.71 17.60
CA GLU A 155 1.51 23.01 18.93
C GLU A 155 -0.01 23.23 18.92
N VAL A 156 -0.60 23.49 17.74
CA VAL A 156 -2.04 23.63 17.58
C VAL A 156 -2.68 22.25 17.59
N TYR A 157 -3.44 21.98 18.65
CA TYR A 157 -4.06 20.68 18.87
C TYR A 157 -5.53 20.65 18.39
N LEU A 158 -5.84 19.76 17.46
CA LEU A 158 -7.22 19.40 17.15
C LEU A 158 -7.70 18.29 18.08
N GLU A 159 -8.70 18.60 18.91
CA GLU A 159 -9.32 17.62 19.81
C GLU A 159 -9.76 16.36 19.05
N PRO A 160 -9.48 15.15 19.57
CA PRO A 160 -9.81 13.90 18.89
C PRO A 160 -11.29 13.79 18.53
N SER A 161 -12.19 14.24 19.40
CA SER A 161 -13.65 14.29 19.19
C SER A 161 -14.07 15.08 17.95
N ARG A 162 -13.28 16.08 17.55
CA ARG A 162 -13.54 16.97 16.40
C ARG A 162 -12.92 16.47 15.10
N ARG A 163 -12.17 15.36 15.12
CA ARG A 163 -11.60 14.74 13.92
C ARG A 163 -12.71 14.21 13.01
N VAL A 164 -12.46 14.23 11.71
CA VAL A 164 -13.38 13.70 10.69
C VAL A 164 -13.85 12.27 10.96
N SER A 165 -13.01 11.43 11.58
CA SER A 165 -13.35 10.04 11.93
C SER A 165 -14.38 9.91 13.05
N ASN A 166 -14.56 10.95 13.86
CA ASN A 166 -15.48 10.98 15.00
C ASN A 166 -16.72 11.86 14.73
N ASN A 167 -16.78 12.49 13.56
CA ASN A 167 -17.91 13.30 13.14
C ASN A 167 -19.07 12.42 12.61
N LEU A 168 -20.24 12.50 13.24
CA LEU A 168 -21.39 11.64 12.91
C LEU A 168 -21.87 11.82 11.46
N ALA A 169 -21.88 13.04 10.94
CA ALA A 169 -22.29 13.32 9.57
C ALA A 169 -21.28 12.72 8.56
N ALA A 170 -19.98 12.82 8.85
CA ALA A 170 -18.92 12.21 8.04
C ALA A 170 -18.99 10.68 8.06
N ILE A 171 -19.27 10.06 9.20
CA ILE A 171 -19.47 8.60 9.32
C ILE A 171 -20.68 8.15 8.49
N ALA A 172 -21.83 8.82 8.64
CA ALA A 172 -23.04 8.48 7.90
C ALA A 172 -22.85 8.60 6.37
N VAL A 173 -22.14 9.63 5.91
CA VAL A 173 -21.77 9.78 4.49
C VAL A 173 -20.85 8.66 4.04
N THR A 174 -19.85 8.32 4.84
CA THR A 174 -18.93 7.21 4.52
C THR A 174 -19.71 5.89 4.34
N GLN A 175 -20.63 5.58 5.26
CA GLN A 175 -21.49 4.40 5.18
C GLN A 175 -22.33 4.39 3.90
N ARG A 176 -22.99 5.51 3.60
CA ARG A 176 -23.79 5.66 2.39
C ARG A 176 -22.95 5.44 1.13
N GLU A 177 -21.75 6.00 1.06
CA GLU A 177 -20.92 5.84 -0.14
C GLU A 177 -20.42 4.41 -0.34
N TRP A 178 -20.09 3.68 0.73
CA TRP A 178 -19.76 2.25 0.62
C TRP A 178 -20.97 1.39 0.22
N GLN A 179 -22.17 1.75 0.65
CA GLN A 179 -23.40 1.10 0.17
C GLN A 179 -23.61 1.34 -1.33
N GLU A 180 -23.23 2.51 -1.85
CA GLU A 180 -23.31 2.80 -3.28
C GLU A 180 -22.28 2.01 -4.09
N VAL A 181 -21.09 1.74 -3.54
CA VAL A 181 -20.13 0.79 -4.11
C VAL A 181 -20.76 -0.60 -4.20
N ALA A 182 -21.32 -1.11 -3.10
CA ALA A 182 -21.97 -2.43 -3.10
C ALA A 182 -23.13 -2.50 -4.10
N LYS A 183 -23.99 -1.48 -4.14
CA LYS A 183 -25.11 -1.39 -5.07
C LYS A 183 -24.65 -1.41 -6.53
N TRP A 184 -23.59 -0.66 -6.85
CA TRP A 184 -23.02 -0.67 -8.19
C TRP A 184 -22.52 -2.06 -8.58
N LEU A 185 -21.81 -2.76 -7.67
CA LEU A 185 -21.33 -4.12 -7.91
C LEU A 185 -22.46 -5.15 -8.04
N TRP A 186 -23.59 -4.95 -7.36
CA TRP A 186 -24.81 -5.73 -7.57
C TRP A 186 -25.37 -5.54 -8.98
N GLN A 187 -25.41 -4.30 -9.46
CA GLN A 187 -25.91 -3.99 -10.80
C GLN A 187 -25.01 -4.55 -11.91
N GLN A 188 -23.71 -4.66 -11.67
CA GLN A 188 -22.77 -5.29 -12.60
C GLN A 188 -22.72 -6.82 -12.51
N GLU A 189 -23.50 -7.42 -11.61
CA GLU A 189 -23.57 -8.86 -11.38
C GLU A 189 -22.18 -9.52 -11.28
N VAL A 190 -21.27 -8.94 -10.49
CA VAL A 190 -19.84 -9.32 -10.48
C VAL A 190 -19.55 -10.79 -10.14
N TRP A 191 -20.54 -11.52 -9.61
CA TRP A 191 -20.47 -12.96 -9.38
C TRP A 191 -20.56 -13.82 -10.65
N ASN A 192 -21.00 -13.25 -11.77
CA ASN A 192 -21.07 -13.93 -13.07
C ASN A 192 -19.72 -13.95 -13.81
N TYR A 193 -18.73 -13.19 -13.34
CA TYR A 193 -17.37 -13.19 -13.91
C TYR A 193 -16.56 -14.42 -13.42
N PRO A 194 -15.64 -14.95 -14.24
CA PRO A 194 -14.73 -16.02 -13.84
C PRO A 194 -13.97 -15.65 -12.56
N ASP A 195 -13.82 -16.63 -11.67
CA ASP A 195 -13.21 -16.46 -10.35
C ASP A 195 -11.99 -17.38 -10.21
N GLU A 196 -11.15 -17.34 -11.23
CA GLU A 196 -9.94 -18.16 -11.38
C GLU A 196 -8.72 -17.46 -10.75
N VAL A 197 -8.85 -17.09 -9.48
CA VAL A 197 -7.77 -16.45 -8.73
C VAL A 197 -7.05 -17.44 -7.83
N ASN A 198 -5.73 -17.31 -7.73
CA ASN A 198 -4.97 -17.96 -6.68
C ASN A 198 -5.27 -17.26 -5.35
N LEU A 199 -5.99 -17.95 -4.45
CA LEU A 199 -6.42 -17.39 -3.18
C LEU A 199 -5.26 -17.12 -2.22
N GLU A 200 -4.23 -17.96 -2.25
CA GLU A 200 -3.05 -17.80 -1.39
C GLU A 200 -2.28 -16.54 -1.80
N GLU A 201 -1.98 -16.40 -3.08
CA GLU A 201 -1.34 -15.21 -3.65
C GLU A 201 -2.16 -13.94 -3.40
N MET A 202 -3.49 -13.99 -3.55
CA MET A 202 -4.37 -12.87 -3.25
C MET A 202 -4.27 -12.42 -1.79
N GLU A 203 -4.26 -13.37 -0.84
CA GLU A 203 -4.11 -13.04 0.58
C GLU A 203 -2.69 -12.55 0.92
N GLU A 204 -1.64 -13.13 0.32
CA GLU A 204 -0.26 -12.62 0.45
C GLU A 204 -0.18 -11.15 0.01
N TYR A 205 -0.77 -10.81 -1.13
CA TYR A 205 -0.83 -9.43 -1.61
C TYR A 205 -1.66 -8.50 -0.72
N LEU A 206 -2.76 -9.00 -0.17
CA LEU A 206 -3.58 -8.23 0.74
C LEU A 206 -2.86 -7.96 2.06
N ASP A 207 -2.16 -8.95 2.61
CA ASP A 207 -1.37 -8.80 3.83
C ASP A 207 -0.18 -7.88 3.61
N TYR A 208 0.46 -7.97 2.45
CA TYR A 208 1.44 -6.99 2.00
C TYR A 208 0.86 -5.57 1.97
N TRP A 209 -0.34 -5.39 1.40
CA TRP A 209 -0.96 -4.06 1.32
C TRP A 209 -1.38 -3.53 2.70
N LYS A 210 -1.89 -4.38 3.59
CA LYS A 210 -2.19 -4.04 5.00
C LYS A 210 -0.96 -3.60 5.77
N ALA A 211 0.17 -4.30 5.61
CA ALA A 211 1.44 -3.96 6.27
C ALA A 211 1.94 -2.57 5.87
N ASN A 212 1.51 -2.06 4.72
CA ASN A 212 1.80 -0.73 4.21
C ASN A 212 0.61 0.24 4.37
N GLU A 213 -0.23 0.03 5.40
CA GLU A 213 -1.39 0.88 5.74
C GLU A 213 -2.40 1.09 4.59
N MET A 214 -2.41 0.19 3.61
CA MET A 214 -3.24 0.27 2.42
C MET A 214 -3.07 1.58 1.62
N ILE A 215 -1.85 2.12 1.59
CA ILE A 215 -1.50 3.25 0.73
C ILE A 215 -1.42 2.83 -0.75
N LEU A 216 -1.29 3.79 -1.66
CA LEU A 216 -1.04 3.50 -3.07
C LEU A 216 0.38 2.96 -3.25
N ILE A 217 0.52 1.72 -3.73
CA ILE A 217 1.80 1.07 -3.97
C ILE A 217 1.91 0.75 -5.46
N VAL A 218 3.01 1.16 -6.09
CA VAL A 218 3.24 1.06 -7.53
C VAL A 218 4.66 0.60 -7.83
N PRO A 219 4.92 -0.11 -8.95
CA PRO A 219 6.25 -0.58 -9.34
C PRO A 219 7.37 0.46 -9.24
N ALA A 220 7.17 1.66 -9.77
CA ALA A 220 8.19 2.71 -9.72
C ALA A 220 8.60 3.10 -8.28
N PHE A 221 7.68 2.98 -7.33
CA PHE A 221 7.95 3.27 -5.93
C PHE A 221 8.86 2.20 -5.30
N PHE A 222 8.70 0.93 -5.70
CA PHE A 222 9.60 -0.14 -5.31
C PHE A 222 11.01 0.09 -5.82
N GLU A 223 11.15 0.47 -7.09
CA GLU A 223 12.44 0.79 -7.67
C GLU A 223 13.10 1.96 -6.93
N MET A 224 12.35 3.02 -6.63
CA MET A 224 12.86 4.15 -5.85
C MET A 224 13.30 3.74 -4.43
N ALA A 225 12.48 2.97 -3.71
CA ALA A 225 12.81 2.50 -2.37
C ALA A 225 14.02 1.56 -2.37
N GLN A 226 14.14 0.71 -3.39
CA GLN A 226 15.28 -0.19 -3.59
C GLN A 226 16.55 0.60 -3.88
N GLN A 227 16.48 1.61 -4.76
CA GLN A 227 17.61 2.49 -5.06
C GLN A 227 18.04 3.30 -3.83
N ALA A 228 17.10 3.80 -3.04
CA ALA A 228 17.41 4.49 -1.79
C ALA A 228 18.11 3.57 -0.77
N LEU A 229 17.68 2.31 -0.68
CA LEU A 229 18.36 1.31 0.14
C LEU A 229 19.77 1.01 -0.39
N ILE A 230 19.94 0.77 -1.70
CA ILE A 230 21.26 0.56 -2.31
C ILE A 230 22.18 1.77 -2.05
N GLN A 231 21.67 2.99 -2.25
CA GLN A 231 22.43 4.22 -2.05
C GLN A 231 22.90 4.39 -0.59
N ARG A 232 22.08 4.00 0.39
CA ARG A 232 22.45 4.00 1.82
C ARG A 232 23.69 3.13 2.10
N PHE A 233 23.88 2.07 1.32
CA PHE A 233 25.00 1.15 1.44
C PHE A 233 26.16 1.51 0.49
N ALA A 234 25.95 2.33 -0.52
CA ALA A 234 26.93 2.65 -1.56
C ALA A 234 28.24 3.25 -1.00
N GLU A 235 28.13 4.17 -0.04
CA GLU A 235 29.27 4.87 0.57
C GLU A 235 30.06 4.03 1.58
N ARG A 236 29.53 2.86 1.98
CA ARG A 236 30.23 1.98 2.92
C ARG A 236 31.51 1.42 2.29
N GLU A 237 32.53 1.23 3.10
CA GLU A 237 33.72 0.48 2.72
C GLU A 237 33.32 -0.88 2.12
N ALA A 238 33.96 -1.34 1.06
CA ALA A 238 33.72 -2.69 0.55
C ALA A 238 34.63 -3.66 1.32
N LEU A 239 34.04 -4.66 1.98
CA LEU A 239 34.79 -5.76 2.58
C LEU A 239 34.52 -7.02 1.78
N THR A 240 35.56 -7.77 1.46
CA THR A 240 35.42 -9.13 0.91
C THR A 240 34.67 -10.01 1.91
N VAL A 241 34.01 -11.06 1.43
CA VAL A 241 33.27 -11.97 2.33
C VAL A 241 34.24 -12.69 3.28
N GLU A 242 35.48 -12.92 2.84
CA GLU A 242 36.58 -13.45 3.63
C GLU A 242 37.03 -12.50 4.75
N GLU A 243 37.08 -11.19 4.49
CA GLU A 243 37.35 -10.18 5.52
C GLU A 243 36.20 -10.10 6.53
N ILE A 244 34.95 -10.17 6.06
CA ILE A 244 33.77 -10.23 6.94
C ILE A 244 33.85 -11.48 7.84
N PHE A 245 34.13 -12.65 7.25
CA PHE A 245 34.31 -13.88 8.02
C PHE A 245 35.43 -13.75 9.05
N SER A 246 36.61 -13.29 8.63
CA SER A 246 37.78 -13.17 9.50
C SER A 246 37.53 -12.20 10.66
N LYS A 247 36.79 -11.11 10.41
CA LYS A 247 36.52 -10.06 11.38
C LYS A 247 35.40 -10.41 12.37
N TYR A 248 34.36 -11.12 11.92
CA TYR A 248 33.13 -11.31 12.70
C TYR A 248 32.82 -12.76 13.09
N TYR A 249 33.41 -13.75 12.40
CA TYR A 249 33.05 -15.16 12.55
C TYR A 249 34.22 -16.10 12.86
N ALA A 250 35.47 -15.64 12.80
CA ALA A 250 36.67 -16.48 13.00
C ALA A 250 36.71 -17.25 14.34
N TYR A 251 36.03 -16.75 15.37
CA TYR A 251 35.96 -17.38 16.70
C TYR A 251 34.74 -18.32 16.86
N ARG A 252 33.91 -18.49 15.83
CA ARG A 252 32.74 -19.37 15.86
C ARG A 252 33.04 -20.73 15.23
N ASN A 253 32.38 -21.77 15.70
CA ASN A 253 32.53 -23.15 15.21
C ASN A 253 31.80 -23.41 13.87
N PHE A 254 31.91 -22.48 12.92
CA PHE A 254 31.30 -22.61 11.59
C PHE A 254 32.37 -22.77 10.53
N THR A 255 32.08 -23.52 9.46
CA THR A 255 33.00 -23.57 8.33
C THR A 255 32.89 -22.27 7.52
N GLN A 256 34.04 -21.78 7.04
CA GLN A 256 34.10 -20.56 6.24
C GLN A 256 33.22 -20.67 4.98
N LEU A 257 33.21 -21.84 4.34
CA LEU A 257 32.47 -22.06 3.10
C LEU A 257 30.95 -22.01 3.32
N GLU A 258 30.44 -22.57 4.43
CA GLU A 258 29.02 -22.51 4.76
C GLU A 258 28.54 -21.09 5.04
N LEU A 259 29.31 -20.32 5.83
CA LEU A 259 28.94 -18.92 6.12
C LEU A 259 28.99 -18.04 4.88
N ILE A 260 29.99 -18.20 4.02
CA ILE A 260 30.05 -17.47 2.74
C ILE A 260 28.81 -17.78 1.89
N ARG A 261 28.41 -19.05 1.80
CA ARG A 261 27.22 -19.46 1.06
C ARG A 261 25.95 -18.81 1.63
N ILE A 262 25.71 -18.92 2.94
CA ILE A 262 24.53 -18.34 3.58
C ILE A 262 24.52 -16.82 3.40
N TRP A 263 25.68 -16.16 3.54
CA TRP A 263 25.82 -14.72 3.34
C TRP A 263 25.42 -14.29 1.93
N GLN A 264 25.90 -15.00 0.91
CA GLN A 264 25.55 -14.76 -0.49
C GLN A 264 24.06 -15.00 -0.76
N GLU A 265 23.48 -16.07 -0.22
CA GLU A 265 22.04 -16.37 -0.37
C GLU A 265 21.17 -15.27 0.27
N VAL A 266 21.50 -14.83 1.50
CA VAL A 266 20.76 -13.76 2.20
C VAL A 266 20.89 -12.41 1.48
N THR A 267 22.11 -12.04 1.07
CA THR A 267 22.34 -10.77 0.37
C THR A 267 21.70 -10.75 -1.03
N ALA A 268 21.61 -11.90 -1.70
CA ALA A 268 20.87 -12.05 -2.95
C ALA A 268 19.36 -11.84 -2.76
N ILE A 269 18.75 -12.43 -1.72
CA ILE A 269 17.33 -12.19 -1.38
C ILE A 269 17.09 -10.71 -1.08
N LEU A 270 18.01 -10.09 -0.33
CA LEU A 270 17.95 -8.65 -0.02
C LEU A 270 18.25 -7.76 -1.23
N GLN A 271 18.74 -8.30 -2.35
CA GLN A 271 19.22 -7.57 -3.53
C GLN A 271 20.25 -6.49 -3.15
N LEU A 272 21.22 -6.86 -2.32
CA LEU A 272 22.31 -5.99 -1.86
C LEU A 272 23.66 -6.57 -2.26
N GLU A 273 24.64 -5.69 -2.45
CA GLU A 273 26.02 -6.11 -2.67
C GLU A 273 26.58 -6.78 -1.39
N PRO A 274 27.01 -8.05 -1.45
CA PRO A 274 27.48 -8.77 -0.26
C PRO A 274 28.62 -8.07 0.49
N GLN A 275 29.42 -7.27 -0.23
CA GLN A 275 30.60 -6.57 0.29
C GLN A 275 30.26 -5.31 1.10
N LYS A 276 29.04 -4.79 0.97
CA LYS A 276 28.59 -3.55 1.63
C LYS A 276 27.75 -3.81 2.88
N VAL A 277 27.27 -5.04 3.00
CA VAL A 277 26.47 -5.51 4.12
C VAL A 277 27.36 -5.89 5.31
N ARG A 278 26.86 -5.75 6.54
CA ARG A 278 27.55 -6.03 7.79
C ARG A 278 26.70 -6.91 8.69
N PRO A 279 27.31 -7.80 9.50
CA PRO A 279 26.55 -8.68 10.39
C PRO A 279 25.62 -7.93 11.35
N GLN A 280 26.02 -6.72 11.76
CA GLN A 280 25.26 -5.89 12.70
C GLN A 280 24.14 -5.08 12.03
N ASP A 281 24.00 -5.10 10.71
CA ASP A 281 22.92 -4.39 10.03
C ASP A 281 21.58 -4.93 10.51
N ARG A 282 20.75 -4.02 11.04
CA ARG A 282 19.48 -4.39 11.62
C ARG A 282 18.37 -4.33 10.60
N PHE A 283 17.43 -5.24 10.80
CA PHE A 283 16.20 -5.37 10.03
C PHE A 283 15.28 -4.14 10.25
N ASP A 284 15.19 -3.63 11.47
CA ASP A 284 14.34 -2.49 11.83
C ASP A 284 14.93 -1.10 11.55
N THR A 285 16.23 -0.99 11.24
CA THR A 285 16.89 0.31 10.98
C THR A 285 17.64 0.37 9.66
N GLU A 286 18.77 -0.31 9.53
CA GLU A 286 19.65 -0.17 8.35
C GLU A 286 19.00 -0.75 7.09
N LEU A 287 18.34 -1.91 7.23
CA LEU A 287 17.68 -2.62 6.15
C LEU A 287 16.21 -2.22 5.99
N ALA A 288 15.65 -1.52 6.98
CA ALA A 288 14.33 -0.93 6.89
C ALA A 288 14.33 0.16 5.81
N SER A 289 13.85 -0.22 4.62
CA SER A 289 13.21 0.74 3.73
C SER A 289 11.73 0.78 4.13
N LEU A 290 11.14 1.97 4.18
CA LEU A 290 9.78 2.18 4.70
C LEU A 290 8.69 1.30 4.02
N TYR A 291 8.97 0.66 2.87
CA TYR A 291 7.94 0.04 2.02
C TYR A 291 8.28 -1.31 1.34
N LEU A 292 9.56 -1.68 1.17
CA LEU A 292 9.95 -3.01 0.67
C LEU A 292 10.15 -4.03 1.78
N PHE A 293 10.24 -3.55 3.02
CA PHE A 293 10.69 -4.37 4.14
C PHE A 293 9.77 -5.56 4.43
N PRO A 294 8.42 -5.44 4.37
CA PRO A 294 7.54 -6.59 4.55
C PRO A 294 7.74 -7.70 3.50
N GLN A 295 7.98 -7.36 2.24
CA GLN A 295 8.20 -8.35 1.18
C GLN A 295 9.53 -9.07 1.35
N LYS A 296 10.61 -8.33 1.60
CA LYS A 296 11.92 -8.94 1.83
C LYS A 296 11.95 -9.81 3.08
N LEU A 297 11.23 -9.41 4.14
CA LEU A 297 11.04 -10.25 5.31
C LEU A 297 10.28 -11.54 4.95
N ALA A 298 9.20 -11.46 4.18
CA ALA A 298 8.46 -12.64 3.75
C ALA A 298 9.32 -13.61 2.89
N ASP A 299 10.17 -13.07 2.01
CA ASP A 299 11.11 -13.89 1.23
C ASP A 299 12.16 -14.55 2.13
N LEU A 300 12.64 -13.82 3.15
CA LEU A 300 13.56 -14.37 4.16
C LEU A 300 12.86 -15.39 5.07
N ASP A 301 11.58 -15.22 5.42
CA ASP A 301 10.76 -16.21 6.15
C ASP A 301 10.62 -17.50 5.33
N LYS A 302 10.31 -17.39 4.02
CA LYS A 302 10.25 -18.53 3.10
C LYS A 302 11.59 -19.26 3.04
N TYR A 303 12.68 -18.51 2.93
CA TYR A 303 14.03 -19.05 2.93
C TYR A 303 14.40 -19.73 4.26
N LEU A 304 14.03 -19.14 5.41
CA LEU A 304 14.19 -19.74 6.73
C LEU A 304 13.41 -21.05 6.87
N ALA A 305 12.14 -21.07 6.48
CA ALA A 305 11.30 -22.25 6.52
C ALA A 305 11.91 -23.40 5.69
N GLN A 306 12.49 -23.08 4.53
CA GLN A 306 13.18 -24.05 3.68
C GLN A 306 14.46 -24.60 4.33
N LYS A 307 15.27 -23.73 4.96
CA LYS A 307 16.59 -24.13 5.50
C LYS A 307 16.52 -24.76 6.90
N CYS A 308 15.58 -24.32 7.73
CA CYS A 308 15.50 -24.73 9.13
C CYS A 308 14.44 -25.83 9.38
N GLN A 309 13.66 -26.23 8.35
CA GLN A 309 12.58 -27.23 8.44
C GLN A 309 11.60 -26.98 9.60
N THR A 310 11.51 -25.74 10.06
CA THR A 310 10.72 -25.29 11.19
C THR A 310 10.10 -23.94 10.83
N THR A 311 8.90 -23.70 11.33
CA THR A 311 8.24 -22.39 11.18
C THR A 311 8.88 -21.41 12.15
N ILE A 312 9.95 -20.76 11.72
CA ILE A 312 10.56 -19.65 12.45
C ILE A 312 9.97 -18.38 11.85
N GLN A 313 9.28 -17.60 12.67
CA GLN A 313 8.85 -16.25 12.30
C GLN A 313 9.96 -15.28 12.67
N PHE A 314 10.22 -14.28 11.82
CA PHE A 314 10.94 -13.07 12.24
C PHE A 314 10.23 -12.45 13.45
N SER A 315 10.75 -12.75 14.64
CA SER A 315 10.29 -12.23 15.93
C SER A 315 11.26 -11.18 16.47
N ASP A 316 11.04 -10.70 17.69
CA ASP A 316 12.02 -9.92 18.45
C ASP A 316 13.40 -10.61 18.58
N GLU A 317 13.54 -11.89 18.24
CA GLU A 317 14.79 -12.64 18.35
C GLU A 317 15.74 -12.46 17.15
N ILE A 318 15.24 -12.14 15.95
CA ILE A 318 16.08 -11.93 14.75
C ILE A 318 16.14 -10.43 14.44
N LYS A 319 17.12 -9.74 15.01
CA LYS A 319 17.25 -8.27 14.86
C LYS A 319 18.26 -7.89 13.78
N THR A 320 19.25 -8.73 13.55
CA THR A 320 20.39 -8.45 12.68
C THR A 320 20.64 -9.57 11.67
N ILE A 321 21.42 -9.26 10.63
CA ILE A 321 21.91 -10.27 9.68
C ILE A 321 22.70 -11.37 10.40
N ASP A 322 23.46 -11.03 11.46
CA ASP A 322 24.17 -12.02 12.26
C ASP A 322 23.21 -13.05 12.88
N ASP A 323 22.13 -12.59 13.51
CA ASP A 323 21.12 -13.45 14.15
C ASP A 323 20.55 -14.44 13.13
N LEU A 324 20.21 -13.94 11.94
CA LEU A 324 19.67 -14.75 10.85
C LEU A 324 20.67 -15.82 10.38
N ILE A 325 21.92 -15.43 10.12
CA ILE A 325 22.95 -16.32 9.58
C ILE A 325 23.30 -17.41 10.58
N VAL A 326 23.45 -17.05 11.85
CA VAL A 326 23.78 -17.97 12.94
C VAL A 326 22.67 -18.99 13.13
N LEU A 327 21.41 -18.55 13.05
CA LEU A 327 20.26 -19.42 13.13
C LEU A 327 20.22 -20.45 11.99
N ILE A 328 20.45 -20.02 10.74
CA ILE A 328 20.49 -20.92 9.59
C ILE A 328 21.65 -21.92 9.73
N ALA A 329 22.84 -21.43 10.08
CA ALA A 329 24.02 -22.27 10.21
C ALA A 329 23.86 -23.34 11.32
N ALA A 330 23.17 -23.01 12.42
CA ALA A 330 22.90 -23.95 13.50
C ALA A 330 21.92 -25.07 13.13
N ASN A 331 21.07 -24.86 12.12
CA ASN A 331 20.01 -25.79 11.70
C ASN A 331 20.33 -26.58 10.42
N GLN A 332 21.48 -26.33 9.78
CA GLN A 332 22.01 -27.18 8.70
C GLN A 332 22.74 -28.39 9.32
N LYS A 333 21.98 -29.42 9.73
CA LYS A 333 22.52 -30.73 10.14
C LYS A 333 22.11 -31.83 9.20
#